data_AF-K5WP42-F1
#
_entry.id   AF-K5WP42-F1
#
_cell.length_a   1.000
_cell.length_b   1.000
_cell.length_c   1.000
_cell.angle_alpha   90.00
_cell.angle_beta   90.00
_cell.angle_gamma   90.00
#
_symmetry.space_group_name_H-M   'P 1'
#
loop_
_entity.id
_entity.type
_entity.pdbx_description
1 polymer ?
#
loop_
_entity_poly.entity_id
_entity_poly.type
_entity_poly.pdbx_seq_one_letter_code
_entity_poly.pdbx_strand_id
1 'polypeptide(L)'
;MRLGKHWQIKLSPPILSYILLRWLHLLDLLGLIAYLGILARYALDPSCAAAETISGLDVVCTVSIVVYCLARVLQRRSLMQVPYFIVALAFLSSLPFTPHPNDMGYNALLVALSLHILQLHLPYPPSPFYLLPFQQVLPLSLLIWNGVSNIYLPVLALFLPALLLTLVLLSLSLADSTVFIATLASPLEARSAFLLLLLILLFLLIFSAGMLILVYPSVSSPDTTSPWDRYPRSLGLGARRAFISIVLAYTAPYVSITRRLRVIPPSSIPLRWDVQGLPLYMHKILNLMTVGLLPFVLAGIFLCDSVS
;
A
#
# COMPACT_ATOMS: atom_id res chain seq x y z
N MET A 1 31.95 -52.22 17.73
CA MET A 1 31.60 -50.79 17.87
C MET A 1 31.79 -50.09 16.52
N ARG A 2 30.70 -49.83 15.77
CA ARG A 2 30.69 -48.95 14.59
C ARG A 2 29.66 -47.84 14.86
N LEU A 3 30.13 -46.78 15.50
CA LEU A 3 29.41 -45.52 15.63
C LEU A 3 29.82 -44.63 14.46
N GLY A 4 28.86 -44.22 13.64
CA GLY A 4 29.12 -43.33 12.51
C GLY A 4 28.03 -43.32 11.46
N LYS A 5 26.76 -43.45 11.86
CA LYS A 5 25.63 -43.20 10.95
C LYS A 5 25.41 -41.68 10.91
N HIS A 6 26.17 -41.02 10.04
CA HIS A 6 25.97 -39.61 9.71
C HIS A 6 24.52 -39.41 9.24
N TRP A 7 23.73 -38.74 10.06
CA TRP A 7 22.42 -38.23 9.69
C TRP A 7 22.60 -37.09 8.67
N GLN A 8 22.80 -37.44 7.40
CA GLN A 8 22.55 -36.53 6.30
C GLN A 8 21.04 -36.30 6.24
N ILE A 9 20.55 -35.33 7.03
CA ILE A 9 19.20 -34.81 6.90
C ILE A 9 19.15 -34.12 5.54
N LYS A 10 18.78 -34.89 4.51
CA LYS A 10 18.52 -34.41 3.17
C LYS A 10 17.22 -33.60 3.27
N LEU A 11 17.33 -32.35 3.71
CA LEU A 11 16.25 -31.37 3.72
C LEU A 11 15.68 -31.36 2.31
N SER A 12 14.41 -31.76 2.21
CA SER A 12 13.75 -31.80 0.91
C SER A 12 13.73 -30.37 0.35
N PRO A 13 14.09 -30.17 -0.93
CA PRO A 13 14.16 -28.87 -1.58
C PRO A 13 12.93 -27.94 -1.37
N PRO A 14 11.68 -28.43 -1.21
CA PRO A 14 10.55 -27.52 -0.96
C PRO A 14 10.62 -26.77 0.38
N ILE A 15 11.19 -27.34 1.44
CA ILE A 15 11.15 -26.71 2.78
C ILE A 15 12.03 -25.45 2.82
N LEU A 16 13.22 -25.51 2.21
CA LEU A 16 14.15 -24.37 2.18
C LEU A 16 13.56 -23.18 1.41
N SER A 17 12.92 -23.45 0.27
CA SER A 17 12.28 -22.42 -0.55
C SER A 17 11.20 -21.65 0.20
N TYR A 18 10.47 -22.35 1.07
CA TYR A 18 9.39 -21.78 1.86
C TYR A 18 9.90 -20.88 2.99
N ILE A 19 10.96 -21.31 3.69
CA ILE A 19 11.60 -20.49 4.74
C ILE A 19 12.18 -19.21 4.12
N LEU A 20 12.90 -19.34 3.00
CA LEU A 20 13.47 -18.20 2.29
C LEU A 20 12.40 -17.19 1.86
N LEU A 21 11.27 -17.68 1.31
CA LEU A 21 10.14 -16.84 0.91
C LEU A 21 9.60 -16.01 2.07
N ARG A 22 9.43 -16.62 3.24
CA ARG A 22 8.94 -15.93 4.44
C ARG A 22 9.90 -14.85 4.92
N TRP A 23 11.20 -15.14 4.90
CA TRP A 23 12.23 -14.15 5.26
C TRP A 23 12.27 -12.97 4.30
N LEU A 24 12.24 -13.23 2.99
CA LEU A 24 12.20 -12.16 1.99
C LEU A 24 10.95 -11.30 2.13
N HIS A 25 9.79 -11.93 2.38
CA HIS A 25 8.56 -11.21 2.63
C HIS A 25 8.60 -10.40 3.93
N LEU A 26 9.17 -10.96 5.00
CA LEU A 26 9.36 -10.25 6.27
C LEU A 26 10.22 -9.00 6.09
N LEU A 27 11.33 -9.10 5.35
CA LEU A 27 12.18 -7.95 5.04
C LEU A 27 11.43 -6.89 4.22
N ASP A 28 10.67 -7.31 3.21
CA ASP A 28 9.85 -6.42 2.39
C ASP A 28 8.79 -5.68 3.22
N LEU A 29 8.16 -6.38 4.18
CA LEU A 29 7.22 -5.82 5.13
C LEU A 29 7.89 -4.86 6.12
N LEU A 30 9.06 -5.22 6.66
CA LEU A 30 9.84 -4.33 7.52
C LEU A 30 10.19 -3.03 6.80
N GLY A 31 10.62 -3.12 5.54
CA GLY A 31 10.86 -1.95 4.70
C GLY A 31 9.61 -1.09 4.52
N LEU A 32 8.43 -1.71 4.33
CA LEU A 32 7.15 -0.99 4.26
C LEU A 32 6.80 -0.31 5.59
N ILE A 33 6.90 -1.00 6.71
CA ILE A 33 6.60 -0.46 8.04
C ILE A 33 7.51 0.73 8.34
N ALA A 34 8.80 0.60 8.03
CA ALA A 34 9.79 1.62 8.26
C ALA A 34 9.53 2.87 7.39
N TYR A 35 9.16 2.67 6.12
CA TYR A 35 8.65 3.73 5.24
C TYR A 35 7.39 4.42 5.81
N LEU A 36 6.41 3.64 6.30
CA LEU A 36 5.20 4.19 6.89
C LEU A 36 5.48 4.97 8.18
N GLY A 37 6.47 4.56 8.97
CA GLY A 37 6.92 5.30 10.14
C GLY A 37 7.47 6.68 9.76
N ILE A 38 8.32 6.75 8.73
CA ILE A 38 8.80 8.04 8.21
C ILE A 38 7.65 8.90 7.68
N LEU A 39 6.75 8.32 6.88
CA LEU A 39 5.60 9.03 6.33
C LEU A 39 4.67 9.56 7.44
N ALA A 40 4.42 8.73 8.47
CA ALA A 40 3.62 9.11 9.63
C ALA A 40 4.29 10.24 10.43
N ARG A 41 5.62 10.23 10.58
CA ARG A 41 6.36 11.33 11.21
C ARG A 41 6.09 12.65 10.47
N TYR A 42 6.23 12.69 9.15
CA TYR A 42 5.93 13.89 8.36
C TYR A 42 4.45 14.32 8.42
N ALA A 43 3.53 13.37 8.63
CA ALA A 43 2.11 13.64 8.74
C ALA A 43 1.67 14.10 10.14
N LEU A 44 2.36 13.67 11.20
CA LEU A 44 2.00 13.97 12.59
C LEU A 44 2.75 15.16 13.15
N ASP A 45 4.00 15.33 12.73
CA ASP A 45 4.88 16.42 13.17
C ASP A 45 5.49 17.12 11.94
N PRO A 46 4.67 17.90 11.20
CA PRO A 46 5.18 18.62 10.05
C PRO A 46 6.18 19.66 10.52
N SER A 47 7.36 19.72 9.88
CA SER A 47 8.39 20.70 10.19
C SER A 47 7.84 22.12 9.99
N CYS A 48 7.41 22.77 11.07
CA CYS A 48 6.95 24.17 11.08
C CYS A 48 8.14 25.16 11.12
N ALA A 49 9.37 24.65 11.17
CA ALA A 49 10.57 25.46 11.32
C ALA A 49 10.80 26.33 10.08
N ALA A 50 10.42 27.60 10.19
CA ALA A 50 10.76 28.63 9.23
C ALA A 50 12.29 28.77 9.16
N ALA A 51 12.88 28.23 8.09
CA ALA A 51 14.24 28.51 7.58
C ALA A 51 15.47 28.26 8.48
N GLU A 52 15.34 28.03 9.78
CA GLU A 52 16.51 27.92 10.67
C GLU A 52 16.93 26.46 10.87
N THR A 53 17.92 26.07 10.06
CA THR A 53 18.67 24.80 10.08
C THR A 53 17.88 23.53 9.74
N ILE A 54 17.94 23.12 8.46
CA ILE A 54 17.54 21.77 8.05
C ILE A 54 18.44 20.76 8.78
N SER A 55 17.84 19.94 9.64
CA SER A 55 18.57 18.86 10.30
C SER A 55 19.06 17.85 9.24
N GLY A 56 20.30 17.38 9.37
CA GLY A 56 20.83 16.34 8.47
C GLY A 56 19.94 15.09 8.45
N LEU A 57 19.25 14.80 9.55
CA LEU A 57 18.29 13.71 9.65
C LEU A 57 17.10 13.89 8.69
N ASP A 58 16.58 15.10 8.57
CA ASP A 58 15.41 15.39 7.72
C ASP A 58 15.76 15.26 6.23
N VAL A 59 17.00 15.60 5.86
CA VAL A 59 17.53 15.34 4.51
C VAL A 59 17.59 13.85 4.24
N VAL A 60 18.13 13.05 5.17
CA VAL A 60 18.23 11.60 5.02
C VAL A 60 16.83 10.96 4.92
N CYS A 61 15.88 11.36 5.76
CA CYS A 61 14.50 10.87 5.71
C CYS A 61 13.80 11.24 4.40
N THR A 62 13.95 12.49 3.95
CA THR A 62 13.37 12.99 2.68
C THR A 62 13.94 12.24 1.48
N VAL A 63 15.26 12.07 1.41
CA VAL A 63 15.89 11.32 0.32
C VAL A 63 15.46 9.85 0.38
N SER A 64 15.43 9.26 1.57
CA SER A 64 15.04 7.84 1.74
C SER A 64 13.59 7.59 1.30
N ILE A 65 12.64 8.45 1.67
CA ILE A 65 11.23 8.28 1.31
C ILE A 65 11.02 8.44 -0.19
N VAL A 66 11.67 9.44 -0.82
CA VAL A 66 11.60 9.66 -2.27
C VAL A 66 12.21 8.49 -3.05
N VAL A 67 13.41 8.05 -2.66
CA VAL A 67 14.09 6.91 -3.30
C VAL A 67 13.26 5.64 -3.15
N TYR A 68 12.70 5.38 -1.97
CA TYR A 68 11.84 4.23 -1.74
C TYR A 68 10.57 4.27 -2.60
N CYS A 69 9.88 5.42 -2.65
CA CYS A 69 8.69 5.58 -3.49
C CYS A 69 9.00 5.38 -4.97
N LEU A 70 10.08 5.98 -5.48
CA LEU A 70 10.48 5.82 -6.88
C LEU A 70 10.83 4.35 -7.19
N ALA A 71 11.57 3.67 -6.31
CA ALA A 71 11.87 2.26 -6.47
C ALA A 71 10.58 1.41 -6.53
N ARG A 72 9.60 1.69 -5.67
CA ARG A 72 8.31 0.99 -5.65
C ARG A 72 7.46 1.27 -6.89
N VAL A 73 7.42 2.51 -7.38
CA VAL A 73 6.71 2.89 -8.61
C VAL A 73 7.32 2.18 -9.83
N LEU A 74 8.66 2.03 -9.88
CA LEU A 74 9.35 1.37 -10.99
C LEU A 74 9.25 -0.17 -10.99
N GLN A 75 8.98 -0.80 -9.84
CA GLN A 75 9.06 -2.27 -9.70
C GLN A 75 7.94 -3.03 -10.43
N ARG A 76 6.70 -2.53 -10.41
CA ARG A 76 5.53 -3.16 -11.06
C ARG A 76 4.69 -2.07 -11.73
N ARG A 77 3.63 -2.42 -12.46
CA ARG A 77 2.57 -1.46 -12.82
C ARG A 77 1.30 -1.99 -12.18
N SER A 78 0.85 -1.35 -11.11
CA SER A 78 -0.34 -1.72 -10.37
C SER A 78 -1.01 -0.47 -9.82
N LEU A 79 -2.33 -0.47 -9.74
CA LEU A 79 -3.09 0.60 -9.06
C LEU A 79 -2.66 0.74 -7.59
N MET A 80 -2.08 -0.31 -7.00
CA MET A 80 -1.51 -0.25 -5.66
C MET A 80 -0.29 0.68 -5.54
N GLN A 81 0.24 1.19 -6.65
CA GLN A 81 1.37 2.13 -6.66
C GLN A 81 0.96 3.59 -6.54
N VAL A 82 -0.33 3.90 -6.67
CA VAL A 82 -0.87 5.25 -6.59
C VAL A 82 -0.37 6.02 -5.36
N PRO A 83 -0.42 5.49 -4.12
CA PRO A 83 0.03 6.27 -2.97
C PRO A 83 1.54 6.55 -2.99
N TYR A 84 2.39 5.62 -3.44
CA TYR A 84 3.83 5.89 -3.59
C TYR A 84 4.10 6.99 -4.62
N PHE A 85 3.33 7.02 -5.71
CA PHE A 85 3.42 8.07 -6.72
C PHE A 85 2.99 9.43 -6.17
N ILE A 86 1.91 9.48 -5.38
CA ILE A 86 1.45 10.70 -4.71
C ILE A 86 2.53 11.23 -3.75
N VAL A 87 3.12 10.37 -2.92
CA VAL A 87 4.21 10.78 -2.00
C VAL A 87 5.42 11.28 -2.78
N ALA A 88 5.85 10.56 -3.82
CA ALA A 88 6.98 11.00 -4.64
C ALA A 88 6.74 12.38 -5.26
N LEU A 89 5.55 12.61 -5.85
CA LEU A 89 5.21 13.92 -6.41
C LEU A 89 5.14 15.01 -5.35
N ALA A 90 4.55 14.73 -4.18
CA ALA A 90 4.45 15.70 -3.09
C ALA A 90 5.84 16.19 -2.65
N PHE A 91 6.76 15.27 -2.38
CA PHE A 91 8.14 15.63 -2.01
C PHE A 91 8.91 16.30 -3.14
N LEU A 92 8.80 15.81 -4.38
CA LEU A 92 9.48 16.42 -5.54
C LEU A 92 8.99 17.85 -5.80
N SER A 93 7.70 18.13 -5.60
CA SER A 93 7.13 19.48 -5.76
C SER A 93 7.52 20.45 -4.65
N SER A 94 7.86 19.94 -3.46
CA SER A 94 8.26 20.76 -2.30
C SER A 94 9.76 21.02 -2.22
N LEU A 95 10.59 20.36 -3.05
CA LEU A 95 12.04 20.56 -3.05
C LEU A 95 12.41 22.04 -3.22
N PRO A 96 13.40 22.56 -2.45
CA PRO A 96 14.32 21.82 -1.56
C PRO A 96 13.76 21.53 -0.15
N PHE A 97 12.53 21.96 0.14
CA PHE A 97 11.91 21.83 1.46
C PHE A 97 10.98 20.61 1.56
N THR A 98 10.50 20.33 2.77
CA THR A 98 9.47 19.31 3.02
C THR A 98 8.07 19.91 2.89
N PRO A 99 7.03 19.11 2.59
CA PRO A 99 5.66 19.63 2.49
C PRO A 99 5.18 20.25 3.81
N HIS A 100 4.74 21.51 3.78
CA HIS A 100 4.29 22.25 4.97
C HIS A 100 2.78 22.09 5.23
N PRO A 101 2.28 22.28 6.47
CA PRO A 101 0.92 21.93 6.86
C PRO A 101 -0.21 22.74 6.17
N ASN A 102 0.12 23.74 5.35
CA ASN A 102 -0.82 24.51 4.55
C ASN A 102 -0.66 24.30 3.03
N ASP A 103 0.28 23.43 2.63
CA ASP A 103 0.56 23.16 1.23
C ASP A 103 -0.30 22.00 0.71
N MET A 104 -0.59 22.04 -0.60
CA MET A 104 -1.22 20.92 -1.29
C MET A 104 -0.41 19.62 -1.15
N GLY A 105 0.92 19.71 -1.07
CA GLY A 105 1.81 18.57 -0.86
C GLY A 105 1.53 17.85 0.46
N TYR A 106 1.26 18.57 1.54
CA TYR A 106 0.95 17.95 2.83
C TYR A 106 -0.41 17.24 2.82
N ASN A 107 -1.43 17.86 2.22
CA ASN A 107 -2.72 17.21 1.99
C ASN A 107 -2.57 15.92 1.16
N ALA A 108 -1.70 15.92 0.15
CA ALA A 108 -1.39 14.75 -0.64
C ALA A 108 -0.70 13.64 0.20
N LEU A 109 0.16 14.00 1.16
CA LEU A 109 0.76 13.03 2.10
C LEU A 109 -0.30 12.36 2.99
N LEU A 110 -1.25 13.13 3.53
CA LEU A 110 -2.34 12.58 4.36
C LEU A 110 -3.21 11.59 3.56
N VAL A 111 -3.54 11.95 2.31
CA VAL A 111 -4.25 11.06 1.39
C VAL A 111 -3.42 9.80 1.12
N ALA A 112 -2.13 9.93 0.82
CA ALA A 112 -1.29 8.77 0.55
C ALA A 112 -1.13 7.86 1.79
N LEU A 113 -0.99 8.43 2.98
CA LEU A 113 -0.91 7.69 4.24
C LEU A 113 -2.20 6.89 4.49
N SER A 114 -3.36 7.53 4.34
CA SER A 114 -4.65 6.84 4.49
C SER A 114 -4.83 5.71 3.47
N LEU A 115 -4.42 5.92 2.21
CA LEU A 115 -4.41 4.88 1.18
C LEU A 115 -3.47 3.73 1.53
N HIS A 116 -2.29 4.00 2.09
CA HIS A 116 -1.38 2.95 2.54
C HIS A 116 -1.95 2.13 3.70
N ILE A 117 -2.60 2.78 4.67
CA ILE A 117 -3.28 2.09 5.78
C ILE A 117 -4.34 1.14 5.20
N LEU A 118 -5.17 1.62 4.27
CA LEU A 118 -6.15 0.77 3.59
C LEU A 118 -5.48 -0.40 2.84
N GLN A 119 -4.37 -0.14 2.14
CA GLN A 119 -3.62 -1.18 1.42
C GLN A 119 -3.07 -2.28 2.33
N LEU A 120 -2.66 -1.97 3.56
CA LEU A 120 -2.20 -2.98 4.53
C LEU A 120 -3.27 -4.03 4.85
N HIS A 121 -4.54 -3.65 4.74
CA HIS A 121 -5.68 -4.55 4.96
C HIS A 121 -6.07 -5.37 3.72
N LEU A 122 -5.42 -5.14 2.58
CA LEU A 122 -5.72 -5.87 1.34
C LEU A 122 -4.88 -7.15 1.22
N PRO A 123 -5.40 -8.19 0.55
CA PRO A 123 -4.66 -9.42 0.25
C PRO A 123 -3.68 -9.21 -0.91
N TYR A 124 -2.81 -8.20 -0.81
CA TYR A 124 -1.81 -7.87 -1.81
C TYR A 124 -0.44 -7.68 -1.15
N PRO A 125 0.65 -8.21 -1.74
CA PRO A 125 1.98 -8.07 -1.14
C PRO A 125 2.52 -6.63 -1.26
N PRO A 126 3.25 -6.13 -0.25
CA PRO A 126 3.52 -6.79 1.04
C PRO A 126 2.39 -6.55 2.05
N SER A 127 1.74 -7.62 2.53
CA SER A 127 0.75 -7.54 3.60
C SER A 127 1.08 -8.51 4.75
N PRO A 128 0.77 -8.13 6.01
CA PRO A 128 1.11 -8.95 7.18
C PRO A 128 0.39 -10.30 7.18
N PHE A 129 -0.71 -10.44 6.42
CA PHE A 129 -1.46 -11.69 6.30
C PHE A 129 -0.63 -12.86 5.77
N TYR A 130 0.45 -12.58 5.03
CA TYR A 130 1.34 -13.61 4.48
C TYR A 130 2.37 -14.12 5.49
N LEU A 131 2.48 -13.53 6.69
CA LEU A 131 3.28 -14.10 7.79
C LEU A 131 2.52 -15.21 8.53
N LEU A 132 1.18 -15.16 8.50
CA LEU A 132 0.28 -16.13 9.11
C LEU A 132 0.17 -17.39 8.24
N PRO A 133 -0.36 -18.52 8.78
CA PRO A 133 -0.58 -19.73 7.99
C PRO A 133 -1.50 -19.47 6.79
N PHE A 134 -0.90 -19.44 5.59
CA PHE A 134 -1.52 -19.12 4.30
C PHE A 134 -2.83 -19.87 4.04
N GLN A 135 -2.89 -21.13 4.45
CA GLN A 135 -4.00 -22.04 4.17
C GLN A 135 -5.31 -21.58 4.81
N GLN A 136 -5.23 -20.83 5.92
CA GLN A 136 -6.40 -20.34 6.65
C GLN A 136 -6.69 -18.87 6.33
N VAL A 137 -5.63 -18.05 6.30
CA VAL A 137 -5.79 -16.59 6.19
C VAL A 137 -6.08 -16.13 4.76
N LEU A 138 -5.49 -16.77 3.74
CA LEU A 138 -5.70 -16.33 2.36
C LEU A 138 -7.15 -16.47 1.89
N PRO A 139 -7.81 -17.63 2.05
CA PRO A 139 -9.20 -17.77 1.64
C PRO A 139 -10.12 -16.76 2.35
N LEU A 140 -9.88 -16.49 3.63
CA LEU A 140 -10.62 -15.50 4.42
C LEU A 140 -10.38 -14.09 3.88
N SER A 141 -9.12 -13.71 3.64
CA SER A 141 -8.78 -12.37 3.11
C SER A 141 -9.37 -12.13 1.72
N LEU A 142 -9.43 -13.16 0.87
CA LEU A 142 -10.08 -13.08 -0.43
C LEU A 142 -11.59 -13.07 -0.34
N LEU A 143 -12.19 -13.76 0.63
CA LEU A 143 -13.62 -13.64 0.92
C LEU A 143 -13.97 -12.21 1.30
N ILE A 144 -13.20 -11.61 2.24
CA ILE A 144 -13.39 -10.21 2.64
C ILE A 144 -13.20 -9.29 1.44
N TRP A 145 -12.12 -9.46 0.66
CA TRP A 145 -11.87 -8.64 -0.51
C TRP A 145 -12.94 -8.76 -1.59
N ASN A 146 -13.42 -9.97 -1.86
CA ASN A 146 -14.52 -10.19 -2.81
C ASN A 146 -15.82 -9.60 -2.28
N GLY A 147 -16.07 -9.65 -0.97
CA GLY A 147 -17.12 -8.88 -0.33
C GLY A 147 -16.93 -7.39 -0.62
N VAL A 148 -15.84 -6.79 -0.14
CA VAL A 148 -15.56 -5.35 -0.33
C VAL A 148 -15.66 -4.91 -1.80
N SER A 149 -15.06 -5.65 -2.73
CA SER A 149 -15.03 -5.27 -4.14
C SER A 149 -16.35 -5.44 -4.89
N ASN A 150 -17.14 -6.47 -4.57
CA ASN A 150 -18.41 -6.72 -5.27
C ASN A 150 -19.63 -6.10 -4.55
N ILE A 151 -19.51 -5.80 -3.26
CA ILE A 151 -20.59 -5.28 -2.40
C ILE A 151 -20.31 -3.83 -2.04
N TYR A 152 -19.22 -3.59 -1.33
CA TYR A 152 -18.97 -2.29 -0.73
C TYR A 152 -18.61 -1.23 -1.78
N LEU A 153 -17.76 -1.57 -2.76
CA LEU A 153 -17.36 -0.61 -3.80
C LEU A 153 -18.53 -0.13 -4.68
N PRO A 154 -19.45 -0.99 -5.18
CA PRO A 154 -20.60 -0.51 -5.94
C PRO A 154 -21.55 0.35 -5.11
N VAL A 155 -21.80 -0.04 -3.85
CA VAL A 155 -22.63 0.75 -2.92
C VAL A 155 -21.97 2.10 -2.66
N LEU A 156 -20.68 2.11 -2.34
CA LEU A 156 -19.92 3.34 -2.17
C LEU A 156 -19.96 4.19 -3.44
N ALA A 157 -19.74 3.62 -4.63
CA ALA A 157 -19.78 4.33 -5.89
C ALA A 157 -21.15 4.96 -6.19
N LEU A 158 -22.25 4.32 -5.75
CA LEU A 158 -23.60 4.87 -5.85
C LEU A 158 -23.81 6.08 -4.93
N PHE A 159 -23.33 6.00 -3.68
CA PHE A 159 -23.54 7.06 -2.68
C PHE A 159 -22.48 8.17 -2.72
N LEU A 160 -21.29 7.90 -3.24
CA LEU A 160 -20.13 8.80 -3.20
C LEU A 160 -20.39 10.15 -3.91
N PRO A 161 -21.02 10.22 -5.10
CA PRO A 161 -21.37 11.51 -5.70
C PRO A 161 -22.30 12.35 -4.82
N ALA A 162 -23.30 11.72 -4.20
CA ALA A 162 -24.24 12.40 -3.31
C ALA A 162 -23.54 12.87 -2.03
N LEU A 163 -22.68 12.03 -1.41
CA LEU A 163 -21.89 12.39 -0.24
C LEU A 163 -20.91 13.54 -0.52
N LEU A 164 -20.23 13.51 -1.67
CA LEU A 164 -19.34 14.59 -2.08
C LEU A 164 -20.11 15.89 -2.29
N LEU A 165 -21.26 15.83 -2.97
CA LEU A 165 -22.11 16.99 -3.18
C LEU A 165 -22.58 17.60 -1.86
N THR A 166 -23.04 16.78 -0.90
CA THR A 166 -23.50 17.27 0.40
C THR A 166 -22.37 17.80 1.26
N LEU A 167 -21.18 17.18 1.24
CA LEU A 167 -19.98 17.70 1.90
C LEU A 167 -19.57 19.07 1.33
N VAL A 168 -19.60 19.24 0.00
CA VAL A 168 -19.30 20.51 -0.64
C VAL A 168 -20.35 21.56 -0.26
N LEU A 169 -21.64 21.24 -0.33
CA LEU A 169 -22.71 22.16 0.08
C LEU A 169 -22.61 22.55 1.55
N LEU A 170 -22.30 21.59 2.42
CA LEU A 170 -22.08 21.83 3.85
C LEU A 170 -20.87 22.73 4.07
N SER A 171 -19.74 22.45 3.40
CA SER A 171 -18.53 23.28 3.45
C SER A 171 -18.79 24.72 2.98
N LEU A 172 -19.50 24.90 1.86
CA LEU A 172 -19.88 26.22 1.34
C LEU A 172 -20.81 26.97 2.31
N SER A 173 -21.71 26.25 2.98
CA SER A 173 -22.62 26.83 3.99
C SER A 173 -21.91 27.24 5.29
N LEU A 174 -20.77 26.63 5.60
CA LEU A 174 -19.92 26.94 6.76
C LEU A 174 -18.91 28.06 6.47
N ALA A 175 -18.47 28.19 5.22
CA ALA A 175 -17.40 29.11 4.85
C ALA A 175 -17.78 30.60 4.94
N ASP A 176 -19.05 30.95 5.20
CA ASP A 176 -19.62 32.32 5.33
C ASP A 176 -19.23 33.34 4.22
N SER A 177 -18.53 32.90 3.18
CA SER A 177 -17.80 33.74 2.23
C SER A 177 -18.35 33.68 0.82
N THR A 178 -19.48 33.00 0.60
CA THR A 178 -20.07 32.88 -0.74
C THR A 178 -21.11 33.98 -0.98
N VAL A 179 -20.64 35.09 -1.54
CA VAL A 179 -21.45 36.23 -2.03
C VAL A 179 -22.57 35.80 -2.99
N PHE A 180 -22.46 34.62 -3.62
CA PHE A 180 -23.40 34.10 -4.61
C PHE A 180 -24.61 33.33 -4.05
N ILE A 181 -24.60 32.89 -2.78
CA ILE A 181 -25.70 32.10 -2.17
C ILE A 181 -26.46 32.90 -1.09
N ALA A 182 -25.95 34.09 -0.74
CA ALA A 182 -26.46 34.93 0.35
C ALA A 182 -27.94 35.35 0.22
N THR A 183 -28.60 35.13 -0.92
CA THR A 183 -29.98 35.56 -1.17
C THR A 183 -31.04 34.47 -1.00
N LEU A 184 -30.69 33.21 -0.71
CA LEU A 184 -31.65 32.09 -0.88
C LEU A 184 -32.12 31.35 0.39
N ALA A 185 -31.51 31.52 1.57
CA ALA A 185 -32.04 30.91 2.80
C ALA A 185 -31.39 31.50 4.05
N SER A 186 -32.05 31.34 5.20
CA SER A 186 -31.40 31.61 6.50
C SER A 186 -30.18 30.67 6.65
N PRO A 187 -28.97 31.18 6.93
CA PRO A 187 -27.75 30.39 6.88
C PRO A 187 -27.76 29.24 7.91
N LEU A 188 -28.52 29.38 9.00
CA LEU A 188 -28.64 28.36 10.04
C LEU A 188 -29.52 27.17 9.62
N GLU A 189 -30.61 27.43 8.89
CA GLU A 189 -31.54 26.39 8.42
C GLU A 189 -30.93 25.56 7.27
N ALA A 190 -30.18 26.20 6.36
CA ALA A 190 -29.47 25.47 5.31
C ALA A 190 -28.38 24.54 5.88
N ARG A 191 -27.62 25.01 6.89
CA ARG A 191 -26.58 24.21 7.57
C ARG A 191 -27.18 22.97 8.22
N SER A 192 -28.31 23.11 8.93
CA SER A 192 -28.97 21.98 9.59
C SER A 192 -29.55 21.00 8.57
N ALA A 193 -30.13 21.50 7.47
CA ALA A 193 -30.64 20.65 6.39
C ALA A 193 -29.52 19.84 5.71
N PHE A 194 -28.39 20.45 5.37
CA PHE A 194 -27.26 19.74 4.75
C PHE A 194 -26.61 18.72 5.70
N LEU A 195 -26.47 19.05 6.99
CA LEU A 195 -25.98 18.12 8.00
C LEU A 195 -26.93 16.92 8.15
N LEU A 196 -28.24 17.17 8.24
CA LEU A 196 -29.25 16.12 8.31
C LEU A 196 -29.23 15.23 7.06
N LEU A 197 -29.11 15.83 5.87
CA LEU A 197 -28.98 15.08 4.61
C LEU A 197 -27.71 14.22 4.59
N LEU A 198 -26.58 14.75 5.05
CA LEU A 198 -25.32 14.00 5.18
C LEU A 198 -25.48 12.81 6.13
N LEU A 199 -26.13 13.00 7.28
CA LEU A 199 -26.39 11.94 8.26
C LEU A 199 -27.30 10.87 7.67
N ILE A 200 -28.39 11.25 7.00
CA ILE A 200 -29.30 10.32 6.31
C ILE A 200 -28.53 9.50 5.27
N LEU A 201 -27.73 10.14 4.42
CA LEU A 201 -26.93 9.44 3.40
C LEU A 201 -25.93 8.46 4.03
N LEU A 202 -25.27 8.86 5.11
CA LEU A 202 -24.34 8.00 5.85
C LEU A 202 -25.07 6.81 6.48
N PHE A 203 -26.26 7.02 7.04
CA PHE A 203 -27.08 5.96 7.60
C PHE A 203 -27.53 5.00 6.49
N LEU A 204 -28.04 5.50 5.36
CA LEU A 204 -28.39 4.69 4.20
C LEU A 204 -27.18 3.88 3.68
N LEU A 205 -26.00 4.49 3.64
CA LEU A 205 -24.75 3.81 3.26
C LEU A 205 -24.44 2.65 4.22
N ILE A 206 -24.49 2.89 5.54
CA ILE A 206 -24.22 1.86 6.55
C ILE A 206 -25.28 0.75 6.48
N PHE A 207 -26.57 1.08 6.36
CA PHE A 207 -27.65 0.10 6.28
C PHE A 207 -27.57 -0.73 5.00
N SER A 208 -27.33 -0.09 3.85
CA SER A 208 -27.18 -0.81 2.58
C SER A 208 -25.96 -1.73 2.59
N ALA A 209 -24.82 -1.26 3.10
CA ALA A 209 -23.64 -2.10 3.29
C ALA A 209 -23.91 -3.25 4.27
N GLY A 210 -24.57 -2.97 5.40
CA GLY A 210 -24.91 -3.96 6.42
C GLY A 210 -25.86 -5.04 5.91
N MET A 211 -26.94 -4.65 5.22
CA MET A 211 -27.87 -5.60 4.60
C MET A 211 -27.17 -6.46 3.55
N LEU A 212 -26.29 -5.88 2.74
CA LEU A 212 -25.59 -6.62 1.71
C LEU A 212 -24.54 -7.58 2.29
N ILE A 213 -23.87 -7.20 3.39
CA ILE A 213 -22.98 -8.08 4.16
C ILE A 213 -23.78 -9.22 4.83
N LEU A 214 -24.96 -8.95 5.38
CA LEU A 214 -25.82 -9.96 6.03
C LEU A 214 -26.38 -10.97 5.02
N VAL A 215 -26.65 -10.56 3.78
CA VAL A 215 -27.10 -11.44 2.70
C VAL A 215 -25.95 -12.28 2.13
N TYR A 216 -24.69 -11.85 2.29
CA TYR A 216 -23.54 -12.49 1.68
C TYR A 216 -23.12 -13.88 2.25
N PRO A 217 -23.35 -14.28 3.52
CA PRO A 217 -22.80 -15.52 4.04
C PRO A 217 -23.92 -16.54 4.31
N SER A 218 -24.35 -17.23 3.26
CA SER A 218 -24.91 -18.59 3.38
C SER A 218 -24.05 -19.63 2.64
N VAL A 219 -22.87 -19.24 2.16
CA VAL A 219 -22.04 -20.07 1.26
C VAL A 219 -20.91 -20.76 2.03
N SER A 220 -21.22 -21.49 3.09
CA SER A 220 -20.30 -22.50 3.63
C SER A 220 -20.49 -23.79 2.85
N SER A 221 -19.42 -24.33 2.26
CA SER A 221 -19.47 -25.68 1.69
C SER A 221 -19.48 -26.67 2.84
N PRO A 222 -20.52 -27.51 3.01
CA PRO A 222 -20.42 -28.64 3.92
C PRO A 222 -19.33 -29.59 3.39
N ASP A 223 -18.49 -30.08 4.29
CA ASP A 223 -17.54 -31.19 4.10
C ASP A 223 -16.40 -31.01 3.10
N THR A 224 -15.36 -30.27 3.50
CA THR A 224 -14.06 -30.32 2.82
C THR A 224 -12.92 -30.69 3.76
N THR A 225 -12.09 -31.65 3.33
CA THR A 225 -10.92 -32.15 4.07
C THR A 225 -9.71 -31.22 3.98
N SER A 226 -9.70 -30.33 2.99
CA SER A 226 -8.61 -29.38 2.73
C SER A 226 -8.94 -28.01 3.32
N PRO A 227 -8.01 -27.39 4.10
CA PRO A 227 -8.23 -26.06 4.67
C PRO A 227 -8.47 -24.97 3.60
N TRP A 228 -7.95 -25.17 2.38
CA TRP A 228 -8.15 -24.27 1.24
C TRP A 228 -9.58 -24.25 0.70
N ASP A 229 -10.34 -25.31 0.95
CA ASP A 229 -11.66 -25.55 0.36
C ASP A 229 -12.79 -25.34 1.38
N ARG A 230 -12.49 -24.70 2.53
CA ARG A 230 -13.50 -24.34 3.56
C ARG A 230 -14.55 -23.36 3.03
N TYR A 231 -14.19 -22.57 2.03
CA TYR A 231 -15.04 -21.61 1.33
C TYR A 231 -15.37 -22.13 -0.07
N PRO A 232 -16.34 -21.52 -0.78
CA PRO A 232 -16.70 -21.90 -2.15
C PRO A 232 -15.49 -22.14 -3.05
N ARG A 233 -15.57 -23.16 -3.92
CA ARG A 233 -14.46 -23.61 -4.76
C ARG A 233 -13.81 -22.48 -5.57
N SER A 234 -14.58 -21.47 -5.98
CA SER A 234 -14.08 -20.28 -6.67
C SER A 234 -13.08 -19.48 -5.82
N LEU A 235 -13.37 -19.29 -4.53
CA LEU A 235 -12.49 -18.62 -3.57
C LEU A 235 -11.24 -19.44 -3.26
N GLY A 236 -11.39 -20.75 -3.07
CA GLY A 236 -10.25 -21.65 -2.84
C GLY A 236 -9.26 -21.65 -4.01
N LEU A 237 -9.76 -21.70 -5.26
CA LEU A 237 -8.93 -21.57 -6.45
C LEU A 237 -8.27 -20.17 -6.56
N GLY A 238 -9.01 -19.11 -6.22
CA GLY A 238 -8.47 -17.75 -6.13
C GLY A 238 -7.30 -17.65 -5.15
N ALA A 239 -7.45 -18.24 -3.95
CA ALA A 239 -6.43 -18.25 -2.91
C ALA A 239 -5.16 -18.98 -3.35
N ARG A 240 -5.31 -20.13 -4.02
CA ARG A 240 -4.17 -20.88 -4.58
C ARG A 240 -3.45 -20.08 -5.67
N ARG A 241 -4.19 -19.41 -6.56
CA ARG A 241 -3.60 -18.55 -7.61
C ARG A 241 -2.85 -17.36 -7.01
N ALA A 242 -3.44 -16.70 -6.01
CA ALA A 242 -2.80 -15.60 -5.30
C ALA A 242 -1.51 -16.07 -4.62
N PHE A 243 -1.55 -17.20 -3.90
CA PHE A 243 -0.37 -17.80 -3.29
C PHE A 243 0.73 -18.10 -4.32
N ILE A 244 0.40 -18.81 -5.41
CA ILE A 244 1.36 -19.12 -6.48
C ILE A 244 1.94 -17.84 -7.08
N SER A 245 1.12 -16.81 -7.31
CA SER A 245 1.59 -15.54 -7.87
C SER A 245 2.63 -14.84 -6.98
N ILE A 246 2.50 -15.01 -5.66
CA ILE A 246 3.42 -14.44 -4.67
C ILE A 246 4.69 -15.25 -4.59
N VAL A 247 4.58 -16.58 -4.54
CA VAL A 247 5.73 -17.48 -4.65
C VAL A 247 6.52 -17.11 -5.90
N LEU A 248 5.86 -16.96 -7.04
CA LEU A 248 6.50 -16.54 -8.29
C LEU A 248 7.10 -15.15 -8.21
N ALA A 249 6.46 -14.19 -7.53
CA ALA A 249 6.99 -12.83 -7.39
C ALA A 249 8.31 -12.79 -6.61
N TYR A 250 8.44 -13.58 -5.54
CA TYR A 250 9.64 -13.62 -4.70
C TYR A 250 10.69 -14.64 -5.17
N THR A 251 10.29 -15.69 -5.90
CA THR A 251 11.23 -16.67 -6.49
C THR A 251 11.72 -16.28 -7.87
N ALA A 252 11.01 -15.41 -8.58
CA ALA A 252 11.50 -14.87 -9.84
C ALA A 252 12.84 -14.20 -9.58
N PRO A 253 13.93 -14.60 -10.28
CA PRO A 253 15.16 -13.85 -10.21
C PRO A 253 14.81 -12.40 -10.60
N TYR A 254 15.26 -11.43 -9.82
CA TYR A 254 14.99 -9.97 -9.95
C TYR A 254 15.37 -9.36 -11.33
N VAL A 255 15.71 -10.21 -12.31
CA VAL A 255 15.92 -9.98 -13.73
C VAL A 255 14.68 -9.44 -14.45
N SER A 256 13.47 -9.57 -13.87
CA SER A 256 12.23 -9.19 -14.57
C SER A 256 12.06 -7.69 -14.87
N ILE A 257 12.75 -6.79 -14.16
CA ILE A 257 12.75 -5.34 -14.47
C ILE A 257 13.45 -5.08 -15.81
N THR A 258 14.61 -5.71 -16.05
CA THR A 258 15.33 -5.56 -17.33
C THR A 258 14.58 -6.19 -18.52
N ARG A 259 13.84 -7.28 -18.30
CA ARG A 259 13.05 -7.94 -19.35
C ARG A 259 11.74 -7.19 -19.67
N ARG A 260 11.12 -6.51 -18.70
CA ARG A 260 9.91 -5.69 -18.90
C ARG A 260 10.19 -4.34 -19.56
N LEU A 261 11.40 -3.79 -19.40
CA LEU A 261 11.86 -2.60 -20.15
C LEU A 261 12.16 -2.92 -21.63
N ARG A 262 12.28 -4.19 -22.01
CA ARG A 262 12.55 -4.63 -23.39
C ARG A 262 11.29 -4.76 -24.26
N VAL A 263 10.11 -4.41 -23.74
CA VAL A 263 8.83 -4.34 -24.50
C VAL A 263 8.52 -2.90 -24.93
N ILE A 264 9.55 -2.05 -25.03
CA ILE A 264 9.50 -0.87 -25.88
C ILE A 264 10.16 -1.31 -27.19
N PRO A 265 9.44 -1.35 -28.33
CA PRO A 265 10.03 -1.78 -29.59
C PRO A 265 11.21 -0.86 -29.93
N PRO A 266 12.42 -1.41 -30.13
CA PRO A 266 13.58 -0.64 -30.54
C PRO A 266 13.48 -0.40 -32.05
N SER A 267 12.55 0.44 -32.48
CA SER A 267 12.60 1.08 -33.79
C SER A 267 12.99 2.52 -33.53
N SER A 268 14.27 2.85 -33.31
CA SER A 268 15.10 3.38 -34.40
C SER A 268 16.52 3.84 -33.96
N ILE A 269 17.18 3.17 -33.01
CA ILE A 269 18.54 3.59 -32.58
C ILE A 269 19.53 2.43 -32.68
N PRO A 270 20.41 2.41 -33.70
CA PRO A 270 21.48 1.43 -33.79
C PRO A 270 22.65 1.91 -32.94
N LEU A 271 22.62 1.65 -31.62
CA LEU A 271 23.84 1.68 -30.81
C LEU A 271 24.12 0.29 -30.25
N ARG A 272 25.06 -0.38 -30.91
CA ARG A 272 25.67 -1.65 -30.51
C ARG A 272 26.55 -1.42 -29.29
N TRP A 273 25.96 -1.54 -28.10
CA TRP A 273 26.73 -1.69 -26.86
C TRP A 273 26.77 -3.17 -26.47
N ASP A 274 27.94 -3.80 -26.61
CA ASP A 274 28.23 -5.11 -26.03
C ASP A 274 28.32 -4.93 -24.51
N VAL A 275 27.21 -5.20 -23.81
CA VAL A 275 27.16 -5.08 -22.35
C VAL A 275 26.63 -6.35 -21.72
N GLN A 276 27.48 -7.37 -21.68
CA GLN A 276 27.23 -8.59 -20.91
C GLN A 276 27.46 -8.39 -19.38
N GLY A 277 27.92 -7.20 -18.93
CA GLY A 277 28.23 -6.92 -17.52
C GLY A 277 27.27 -6.00 -16.73
N LEU A 278 26.43 -5.19 -17.38
CA LEU A 278 25.53 -4.24 -16.69
C LEU A 278 24.42 -4.87 -15.82
N PRO A 279 23.77 -5.99 -16.20
CA PRO A 279 22.59 -6.44 -15.47
C PRO A 279 22.95 -6.91 -14.04
N LEU A 280 24.19 -7.34 -13.82
CA LEU A 280 24.68 -7.78 -12.51
C LEU A 280 24.97 -6.59 -11.57
N TYR A 281 25.44 -5.47 -12.11
CA TYR A 281 25.75 -4.26 -11.35
C TYR A 281 24.49 -3.49 -10.94
N MET A 282 23.54 -3.31 -11.87
CA MET A 282 22.21 -2.76 -11.56
C MET A 282 21.44 -3.67 -10.60
N HIS A 283 21.59 -4.99 -10.70
CA HIS A 283 21.00 -5.94 -9.75
C HIS A 283 21.56 -5.76 -8.33
N LYS A 284 22.89 -5.61 -8.16
CA LYS A 284 23.50 -5.29 -6.86
C LYS A 284 23.06 -3.93 -6.32
N ILE A 285 22.98 -2.90 -7.15
CA ILE A 285 22.55 -1.56 -6.72
C ILE A 285 21.08 -1.55 -6.31
N LEU A 286 20.20 -2.23 -7.05
CA LEU A 286 18.79 -2.32 -6.70
C LEU A 286 18.57 -3.16 -5.43
N ASN A 287 19.32 -4.25 -5.26
CA ASN A 287 19.32 -5.03 -4.00
C ASN A 287 19.92 -4.23 -2.83
N LEU A 288 20.96 -3.43 -3.08
CA LEU A 288 21.54 -2.53 -2.08
C LEU A 288 20.58 -1.38 -1.74
N MET A 289 19.74 -0.95 -2.68
CA MET A 289 18.70 0.04 -2.44
C MET A 289 17.50 -0.57 -1.73
N THR A 290 17.04 -1.78 -2.05
CA THR A 290 15.85 -2.37 -1.41
C THR A 290 16.15 -3.09 -0.10
N VAL A 291 17.27 -3.81 -0.02
CA VAL A 291 17.71 -4.55 1.17
C VAL A 291 18.71 -3.74 2.00
N GLY A 292 19.54 -2.91 1.36
CA GLY A 292 20.52 -2.06 2.04
C GLY A 292 19.99 -0.70 2.51
N LEU A 293 18.86 -0.18 2.02
CA LEU A 293 18.19 0.95 2.70
C LEU A 293 17.48 0.51 3.97
N LEU A 294 17.14 -0.77 4.14
CA LEU A 294 16.50 -1.27 5.34
C LEU A 294 17.32 -0.98 6.61
N PRO A 295 18.65 -1.20 6.67
CA PRO A 295 19.47 -0.74 7.78
C PRO A 295 19.61 0.79 7.87
N PHE A 296 19.50 1.56 6.79
CA PHE A 296 19.49 3.04 6.87
C PHE A 296 18.17 3.58 7.45
N VAL A 297 17.05 2.99 7.08
CA VAL A 297 15.73 3.35 7.60
C VAL A 297 15.59 2.87 9.05
N LEU A 298 16.06 1.66 9.38
CA LEU A 298 16.13 1.18 10.76
C LEU A 298 17.11 2.02 11.60
N ALA A 299 18.29 2.37 11.07
CA ALA A 299 19.22 3.27 11.77
C ALA A 299 18.59 4.64 12.00
N GLY A 300 17.87 5.20 11.02
CA GLY A 300 17.13 6.45 11.18
C GLY A 300 16.03 6.39 12.25
N ILE A 301 15.33 5.25 12.37
CA ILE A 301 14.31 5.02 13.41
C ILE A 301 14.95 4.89 14.80
N PHE A 302 16.04 4.11 14.94
CA PHE A 302 16.71 3.89 16.23
C PHE A 302 17.58 5.07 16.69
N LEU A 303 18.08 5.90 15.77
CA LEU A 303 18.78 7.15 16.12
C LEU A 303 17.81 8.23 16.60
N CYS A 304 16.53 8.15 16.22
CA CYS A 304 15.49 9.11 16.58
C CYS A 304 15.21 9.14 18.09
N ASP A 305 15.34 8.02 18.79
CA ASP A 305 15.13 7.91 20.25
C ASP A 305 16.35 8.39 21.08
N SER A 306 17.50 8.65 20.46
CA SER A 306 18.76 8.88 21.18
C SER A 306 19.16 10.34 21.39
N VAL A 307 18.35 11.30 20.93
CA VAL A 307 18.68 12.75 20.94
C VAL A 307 17.70 13.58 21.79
N SER A 308 16.83 12.93 22.57
CA SER A 308 16.04 13.59 23.62
C SER A 308 16.73 13.52 24.98
#